data_AF-A0A920G5R5-F1
#
_entry.id   AF-A0A920G5R5-F1
#
_cell.length_a   1.000
_cell.length_b   1.000
_cell.length_c   1.000
_cell.angle_alpha   90.00
_cell.angle_beta   90.00
_cell.angle_gamma   90.00
#
_symmetry.space_group_name_H-M   'P 1'
#
loop_
_entity.id
_entity.type
_entity.pdbx_description
1 polymer ?
#
loop_
_entity_poly.entity_id
_entity_poly.type
_entity_poly.pdbx_seq_one_letter_code
_entity_poly.pdbx_strand_id
1 'polypeptide(L)'
;MEQLGRAGEAYRDALYLRGFSGRRGPLELSRVQAFVSNCLRILERSIRNNQREDGLFHAYNRIQVTDSAASLKHLDQMLEGQVAALSAKVLSADESLRVLRGAARI
;
A
#
# COMPACT_ATOMS: atom_id res chain seq x y z
N MET A 1 0.10 -10.57 -7.29
CA MET A 1 -0.63 -9.48 -7.95
C MET A 1 -1.89 -10.00 -8.66
N GLU A 2 -1.76 -11.03 -9.52
CA GLU A 2 -2.87 -11.54 -10.32
C GLU A 2 -4.13 -11.96 -9.53
N GLN A 3 -3.97 -12.74 -8.45
CA GLN A 3 -5.12 -13.25 -7.68
C GLN A 3 -5.97 -12.10 -7.10
N LEU A 4 -5.32 -11.03 -6.61
CA LEU A 4 -6.01 -9.85 -6.11
C LEU A 4 -6.75 -9.12 -7.25
N GLY A 5 -6.12 -9.03 -8.43
CA GLY A 5 -6.73 -8.44 -9.63
C GLY A 5 -7.98 -9.20 -10.08
N ARG A 6 -7.87 -10.53 -10.24
CA ARG A 6 -8.97 -11.40 -10.64
C ARG A 6 -10.14 -11.39 -9.65
N ALA A 7 -9.85 -11.32 -8.35
CA ALA A 7 -10.91 -11.20 -7.34
C ALA A 7 -11.71 -9.89 -7.48
N GLY A 8 -11.02 -8.77 -7.75
CA GLY A 8 -11.67 -7.47 -7.98
C GLY A 8 -12.42 -7.40 -9.31
N GLU A 9 -11.88 -8.01 -10.36
CA GLU A 9 -12.53 -8.17 -11.67
C GLU A 9 -13.83 -8.98 -11.53
N ALA A 10 -13.76 -10.19 -10.96
CA ALA A 10 -14.94 -11.03 -10.76
C ALA A 10 -16.04 -10.33 -9.94
N TYR A 11 -15.66 -9.53 -8.93
CA TYR A 11 -16.60 -8.72 -8.18
C TYR A 11 -17.26 -7.63 -9.03
N ARG A 12 -16.48 -6.85 -9.79
CA ARG A 12 -17.01 -5.77 -10.64
C ARG A 12 -17.85 -6.30 -11.80
N ASP A 13 -17.42 -7.38 -12.44
CA ASP A 13 -18.16 -8.00 -13.56
C ASP A 13 -19.53 -8.51 -13.10
N ALA A 14 -19.58 -9.14 -11.93
CA ALA A 14 -20.85 -9.56 -11.33
C ALA A 14 -21.78 -8.37 -11.07
N LEU A 15 -21.22 -7.24 -10.59
CA LEU A 15 -21.97 -6.03 -10.30
C LEU A 15 -22.45 -5.32 -11.59
N TYR A 16 -21.60 -5.19 -12.60
CA TYR A 16 -21.94 -4.52 -13.85
C TYR A 16 -22.98 -5.28 -14.66
N LEU A 17 -22.92 -6.62 -14.65
CA LEU A 17 -23.86 -7.45 -15.41
C LEU A 17 -25.21 -7.62 -14.71
N ARG A 18 -25.23 -7.71 -13.37
CA ARG A 18 -26.43 -8.13 -12.61
C ARG A 18 -26.89 -7.15 -11.55
N GLY A 19 -26.13 -6.09 -11.29
CA GLY A 19 -26.39 -5.18 -10.17
C GLY A 19 -26.25 -5.88 -8.81
N PHE A 20 -26.67 -5.17 -7.75
CA PHE A 20 -26.73 -5.76 -6.41
C PHE A 20 -27.94 -6.70 -6.29
N SER A 21 -27.71 -7.92 -5.82
CA SER A 21 -28.80 -8.88 -5.56
C SER A 21 -29.70 -8.51 -4.37
N GLY A 22 -29.31 -7.54 -3.54
CA GLY A 22 -29.99 -7.16 -2.29
C GLY A 22 -29.84 -8.19 -1.14
N ARG A 23 -29.42 -9.42 -1.44
CA ARG A 23 -29.18 -10.46 -0.44
C ARG A 23 -27.96 -10.13 0.42
N ARG A 24 -28.07 -10.39 1.72
CA ARG A 24 -26.99 -10.24 2.71
C ARG A 24 -26.75 -11.59 3.37
N GLY A 25 -25.51 -11.82 3.78
CA GLY A 25 -25.13 -13.00 4.56
C GLY A 25 -24.43 -12.58 5.85
N PRO A 26 -24.40 -13.46 6.87
CA PRO A 26 -23.63 -13.21 8.08
C PRO A 26 -22.14 -13.12 7.75
N LEU A 27 -21.43 -12.22 8.45
CA LEU A 27 -19.97 -12.07 8.37
C LEU A 27 -19.42 -11.94 9.78
N GLU A 28 -18.55 -12.87 10.15
CA GLU A 28 -17.90 -12.87 11.45
C GLU A 28 -16.96 -11.67 11.60
N LEU A 29 -17.10 -10.93 12.70
CA LEU A 29 -16.22 -9.80 13.01
C LEU A 29 -14.75 -10.24 13.09
N SER A 30 -14.50 -11.43 13.65
CA SER A 30 -13.16 -12.01 13.76
C SER A 30 -12.50 -12.23 12.40
N ARG A 31 -13.27 -12.58 11.36
CA ARG A 31 -12.76 -12.71 9.99
C ARG A 31 -12.36 -11.37 9.40
N VAL A 32 -13.15 -10.31 9.65
CA VAL A 32 -12.81 -8.95 9.22
C VAL A 32 -11.58 -8.45 9.93
N GLN A 33 -11.48 -8.64 11.25
CA GLN A 33 -10.30 -8.29 12.03
C GLN A 33 -9.05 -9.00 11.52
N ALA A 34 -9.11 -10.32 11.32
CA ALA A 34 -7.98 -11.09 10.78
C ALA A 34 -7.56 -10.60 9.38
N PHE A 35 -8.53 -10.29 8.51
CA PHE A 35 -8.25 -9.71 7.21
C PHE A 35 -7.53 -8.36 7.31
N VAL A 36 -8.06 -7.43 8.10
CA VAL A 36 -7.45 -6.09 8.31
C VAL A 36 -6.06 -6.22 8.93
N SER A 37 -5.86 -7.08 9.93
CA SER A 37 -4.55 -7.33 10.52
C SER A 37 -3.54 -7.85 9.50
N ASN A 38 -3.95 -8.77 8.61
CA ASN A 38 -3.09 -9.25 7.54
C ASN A 38 -2.73 -8.13 6.54
N CYS A 39 -3.69 -7.29 6.16
CA CYS A 39 -3.45 -6.13 5.30
C CYS A 39 -2.45 -5.16 5.95
N LEU A 40 -2.61 -4.83 7.23
CA LEU A 40 -1.73 -3.91 7.94
C LEU A 40 -0.27 -4.39 7.95
N ARG A 41 -0.03 -5.69 8.19
CA ARG A 41 1.34 -6.25 8.13
C ARG A 41 1.97 -6.14 6.74
N ILE A 42 1.17 -6.36 5.69
CA ILE A 42 1.64 -6.22 4.29
C ILE A 42 1.96 -4.75 4.01
N LEU A 43 1.09 -3.83 4.40
CA LEU A 43 1.26 -2.39 4.21
C LEU A 43 2.49 -1.86 4.97
N GLU A 44 2.69 -2.26 6.22
CA GLU A 44 3.87 -1.89 6.99
C GLU A 44 5.16 -2.33 6.30
N ARG A 45 5.22 -3.59 5.85
CA ARG A 45 6.36 -4.10 5.09
C ARG A 45 6.56 -3.32 3.79
N SER A 46 5.48 -3.02 3.07
CA SER A 46 5.53 -2.23 1.84
C SER A 46 6.07 -0.82 2.09
N ILE A 47 5.68 -0.15 3.17
CA ILE A 47 6.21 1.18 3.53
C ILE A 47 7.69 1.08 3.87
N ARG A 48 8.09 0.14 4.73
CA ARG A 48 9.49 -0.04 5.13
C ARG A 48 10.39 -0.37 3.93
N ASN A 49 9.93 -1.22 3.00
CA ASN A 49 10.66 -1.53 1.77
C ASN A 49 10.76 -0.34 0.79
N ASN A 50 9.98 0.71 1.00
CA ASN A 50 9.95 1.89 0.13
C ASN A 50 10.85 3.02 0.65
N GLN A 51 11.69 2.73 1.65
CA GLN A 51 12.75 3.61 2.12
C GLN A 51 13.91 3.63 1.12
N ARG A 52 14.41 4.83 0.85
CA ARG A 52 15.56 5.13 0.01
C ARG A 52 16.86 4.93 0.79
N GLU A 53 17.96 4.85 0.05
CA GLU A 53 19.30 4.77 0.62
C GLU A 53 19.67 6.01 1.45
N ASP A 54 19.12 7.18 1.11
CA ASP A 54 19.28 8.44 1.86
C ASP A 54 18.39 8.52 3.12
N GLY A 55 17.59 7.49 3.41
CA GLY A 55 16.71 7.39 4.56
C GLY A 55 15.33 8.03 4.39
N LEU A 56 15.07 8.72 3.27
CA LEU A 56 13.77 9.25 2.90
C LEU A 56 12.89 8.16 2.26
N PHE A 57 11.64 8.48 1.94
CA PHE A 57 10.68 7.54 1.35
C PHE A 57 10.29 7.95 -0.07
N HIS A 58 10.13 6.98 -0.96
CA HIS A 58 9.55 7.26 -2.28
C HIS A 58 8.07 7.63 -2.14
N ALA A 59 7.64 8.73 -2.75
CA ALA A 59 6.22 9.13 -2.75
C ALA A 59 5.42 8.26 -3.75
N TYR A 60 5.96 8.12 -4.96
CA TYR A 60 5.32 7.39 -6.04
C TYR A 60 6.35 6.50 -6.74
N ASN A 61 5.90 5.32 -7.16
CA ASN A 61 6.65 4.39 -8.00
C ASN A 61 5.85 4.09 -9.26
N ARG A 62 6.54 3.78 -10.35
CA ARG A 62 5.92 3.21 -11.56
C ARG A 62 6.17 1.72 -11.58
N ILE A 63 5.10 0.95 -11.78
CA ILE A 63 5.23 -0.48 -12.04
C ILE A 63 5.50 -0.69 -13.54
N GLN A 64 6.46 -1.57 -13.86
CA GLN A 64 6.68 -2.08 -15.20
C GLN A 64 6.39 -3.59 -15.18
N VAL A 65 5.43 -4.02 -15.99
CA VAL A 65 5.00 -5.42 -16.08
C VAL A 65 5.49 -5.98 -17.41
N THR A 66 6.09 -7.17 -17.34
CA THR A 66 6.41 -8.03 -18.49
C THR A 66 5.65 -9.34 -18.35
N ASP A 67 5.76 -10.23 -19.34
CA ASP A 67 5.06 -11.52 -19.33
C ASP A 67 5.41 -12.42 -18.14
N SER A 68 6.60 -12.25 -17.56
CA SER A 68 7.12 -13.10 -16.49
C SER A 68 7.44 -12.36 -15.18
N ALA A 69 7.42 -11.02 -15.16
CA ALA A 69 7.87 -10.26 -14.01
C ALA A 69 7.17 -8.90 -13.86
N ALA A 70 7.23 -8.36 -12.65
CA ALA A 70 6.91 -6.97 -12.37
C ALA A 70 8.08 -6.32 -11.65
N SER A 71 8.48 -5.14 -12.09
CA SER A 71 9.54 -4.34 -11.48
C SER A 71 9.05 -2.94 -11.12
N LEU A 72 9.78 -2.28 -10.21
CA LEU A 72 9.50 -0.91 -9.80
C LEU A 72 10.53 0.03 -10.41
N LYS A 73 10.05 1.15 -10.92
CA LYS A 73 10.86 2.33 -11.21
C LYS A 73 10.51 3.41 -10.22
N HIS A 74 11.52 3.86 -9.49
CA HIS A 74 11.40 4.94 -8.54
C HIS A 74 11.34 6.28 -9.25
N LEU A 75 10.52 7.19 -8.73
CA LEU A 75 10.44 8.57 -9.19
C LEU A 75 11.26 9.50 -8.30
N ASP A 76 11.34 10.75 -8.74
CA ASP A 76 12.02 11.82 -8.03
C ASP A 76 11.47 11.99 -6.62
N GLN A 77 12.33 12.54 -5.77
CA GLN A 77 12.02 12.81 -4.38
C GLN A 77 10.92 13.86 -4.26
N MET A 78 9.99 13.64 -3.32
CA MET A 78 8.87 14.55 -3.06
C MET A 78 8.61 14.66 -1.56
N LEU A 79 8.25 15.86 -1.11
CA LEU A 79 7.90 16.13 0.28
C LEU A 79 6.68 15.28 0.74
N GLU A 80 5.72 15.06 -0.15
CA GLU A 80 4.50 14.28 0.10
C GLU A 80 4.80 12.87 0.62
N GLY A 81 5.80 12.19 0.06
CA GLY A 81 6.20 10.85 0.51
C GLY A 81 6.69 10.84 1.96
N GLN A 82 7.33 11.93 2.40
CA GLN A 82 7.89 12.04 3.75
C GLN A 82 6.76 12.28 4.76
N VAL A 83 5.83 13.17 4.41
CA VAL A 83 4.61 13.44 5.19
C VAL A 83 3.78 12.16 5.34
N ALA A 84 3.62 11.40 4.26
CA ALA A 84 2.90 10.14 4.28
C ALA A 84 3.56 9.09 5.19
N ALA A 85 4.89 8.89 5.07
CA ALA A 85 5.62 7.93 5.88
C ALA A 85 5.60 8.29 7.39
N LEU A 86 5.76 9.57 7.73
CA LEU A 86 5.66 10.07 9.11
C LEU A 86 4.24 9.89 9.69
N SER A 87 3.21 10.01 8.86
CA SER A 87 1.81 9.87 9.27
C SER A 87 1.35 8.42 9.38
N ALA A 88 2.09 7.47 8.79
CA ALA A 88 1.70 6.07 8.70
C ALA A 88 1.82 5.29 10.04
N LYS A 89 2.43 5.87 11.07
CA LYS A 89 2.65 5.26 12.40
C LYS A 89 3.43 3.94 12.38
N VAL A 90 4.25 3.73 11.35
CA VAL A 90 5.13 2.56 11.23
C VAL A 90 6.57 2.84 11.64
N LEU A 91 6.93 4.12 11.78
CA LEU A 91 8.28 4.56 12.14
C LEU A 91 8.41 4.74 13.65
N SER A 92 9.56 4.38 14.20
CA SER A 92 9.98 4.75 15.55
C SER A 92 10.24 6.26 15.63
N ALA A 93 10.38 6.78 16.85
CA ALA A 93 10.76 8.18 17.07
C ALA A 93 12.09 8.54 16.39
N ASP A 94 13.08 7.64 16.46
CA ASP A 94 14.39 7.84 15.84
C ASP A 94 14.33 7.78 14.32
N GLU A 95 13.55 6.85 13.75
CA GLU A 95 13.29 6.78 12.31
C GLU A 95 12.61 8.06 11.82
N SER A 96 11.61 8.53 12.56
CA SER A 96 10.87 9.77 12.25
C SER A 96 11.77 11.00 12.28
N LEU A 97 12.65 11.12 13.28
CA LEU A 97 13.60 12.23 13.38
C LEU A 97 14.58 12.25 12.21
N ARG A 98 15.04 11.08 11.73
CA ARG A 98 15.90 10.99 10.55
C ARG A 98 15.18 11.51 9.31
N VAL A 99 13.93 11.09 9.09
CA VAL A 99 13.12 11.57 7.97
C VAL A 99 12.91 13.08 8.03
N LEU A 100 12.56 13.64 9.20
CA LEU A 100 12.38 15.09 9.37
C LEU A 100 13.66 15.88 9.07
N ARG A 101 14.82 15.41 9.51
CA ARG A 101 16.11 16.06 9.23
C ARG A 101 16.48 16.02 7.74
N GLY A 102 16.20 14.90 7.06
CA GLY A 102 16.39 14.78 5.62
C GLY A 102 15.41 15.68 4.85
N ALA A 103 14.14 15.68 5.26
CA ALA A 103 13.07 16.45 4.64
C ALA A 103 13.30 17.97 4.69
N ALA A 104 13.95 18.47 5.76
CA ALA A 104 14.31 19.89 5.89
C ALA A 104 15.40 20.36 4.91
N ARG A 105 15.98 19.45 4.12
CA ARG A 105 17.05 19.71 3.15
C ARG A 105 16.60 19.45 1.70
N ILE A 106 15.32 19.17 1.51
CA ILE A 106 14.65 19.04 0.21
C ILE A 106 14.21 20.43 -0.25
#